data_AF-A0A811SDA3-F1
#
_entry.id   AF-A0A811SDA3-F1
#
_cell.length_a   1.000
_cell.length_b   1.000
_cell.length_c   1.000
_cell.angle_alpha   90.00
_cell.angle_beta   90.00
_cell.angle_gamma   90.00
#
_symmetry.space_group_name_H-M   'P 1'
#
loop_
_entity.id
_entity.type
_entity.pdbx_description
1 polymer ?
#
loop_
_entity_poly.entity_id
_entity_poly.type
_entity_poly.pdbx_seq_one_letter_code
_entity_poly.pdbx_strand_id
1 'polypeptide(L)' 'MAVWALGNVGGDPSKCRDLVIGHSGLFVLLQQLNKLANLSMLRNATWTLSNFCRGKPQPKL' A
#
# COMPACT_ATOMS: atom_id res chain seq x y z
N MET A 1 -0.21 -10.92 -6.55
CA MET A 1 0.03 -10.08 -7.75
C MET A 1 -0.48 -8.65 -7.54
N ALA A 2 -1.77 -8.44 -7.22
CA ALA A 2 -2.32 -7.08 -7.04
C ALA A 2 -1.64 -6.24 -5.95
N VAL A 3 -1.42 -6.78 -4.74
CA VAL A 3 -0.75 -6.07 -3.64
C VAL A 3 0.66 -5.61 -4.03
N TRP A 4 1.41 -6.48 -4.70
CA TRP A 4 2.77 -6.16 -5.15
C TRP A 4 2.79 -5.07 -6.23
N ALA A 5 1.85 -5.11 -7.18
CA ALA A 5 1.70 -4.06 -8.19
C ALA A 5 1.35 -2.70 -7.53
N LEU A 6 0.48 -2.69 -6.52
CA LEU A 6 0.15 -1.48 -5.76
C LEU A 6 1.39 -0.92 -5.05
N GLY A 7 2.23 -1.77 -4.48
CA GLY A 7 3.48 -1.35 -3.82
C GLY A 7 4.46 -0.65 -4.76
N ASN A 8 4.54 -1.07 -6.03
CA ASN A 8 5.35 -0.37 -7.03
C ASN A 8 4.75 1.02 -7.37
N VAL A 9 3.43 1.09 -7.60
CA VAL A 9 2.73 2.35 -7.93
C VAL A 9 2.78 3.36 -6.77
N GLY A 10 2.68 2.88 -5.53
CA GLY A 10 2.76 3.71 -4.33
C GLY A 10 4.17 4.15 -3.95
N GLY A 11 5.21 3.54 -4.54
CA GLY A 11 6.61 3.91 -4.31
C GLY A 11 7.10 5.11 -5.14
N ASP A 12 6.34 5.52 -6.17
CA ASP A 12 6.67 6.64 -7.06
C ASP A 12 6.33 8.02 -6.44
N PRO A 13 6.97 9.12 -6.85
CA PRO A 13 6.77 10.43 -6.24
C PRO A 13 5.35 10.99 -6.47
N SER A 14 4.58 11.01 -5.39
CA SER A 14 3.43 11.88 -5.07
C SER A 14 2.09 11.65 -5.79
N LYS A 15 1.99 11.68 -7.13
CA LYS A 15 0.65 11.67 -7.77
C LYS A 15 -0.04 10.30 -7.76
N CYS A 16 0.69 9.24 -8.09
CA CYS A 16 0.11 7.89 -8.17
C CYS A 16 -0.23 7.33 -6.78
N ARG A 17 0.62 7.60 -5.79
CA ARG A 17 0.39 7.24 -4.39
C ARG A 17 -0.90 7.85 -3.84
N ASP A 18 -1.08 9.16 -4.01
CA ASP A 18 -2.24 9.88 -3.47
C ASP A 18 -3.54 9.45 -4.19
N LEU A 19 -3.46 9.08 -5.48
CA LEU A 19 -4.59 8.47 -6.20
C LEU A 19 -4.98 7.11 -5.61
N VAL A 20 -4.01 6.23 -5.33
CA VAL A 20 -4.29 4.90 -4.77
C VAL A 20 -4.85 5.02 -3.35
N ILE A 21 -4.31 5.94 -2.54
CA ILE A 21 -4.85 6.23 -1.20
C ILE A 21 -6.27 6.80 -1.29
N GLY A 22 -6.51 7.76 -2.20
CA GLY A 22 -7.82 8.38 -2.42
C GLY A 22 -8.90 7.42 -2.92
N HIS A 23 -8.54 6.36 -3.64
CA HIS A 23 -9.47 5.30 -4.10
C HIS A 23 -9.63 4.16 -3.07
N SER A 24 -9.48 4.45 -1.77
CA SER A 24 -9.59 3.46 -0.69
C SER A 24 -8.61 2.28 -0.79
N GLY A 25 -7.53 2.41 -1.57
CA GLY A 25 -6.53 1.35 -1.73
C GLY A 25 -5.85 0.98 -0.40
N LEU A 26 -5.71 1.94 0.51
CA LEU A 26 -5.21 1.71 1.87
C LEU A 26 -6.17 0.82 2.68
N PHE A 27 -7.48 1.07 2.62
CA PHE A 27 -8.48 0.29 3.35
C PHE A 27 -8.49 -1.17 2.89
N VAL A 28 -8.45 -1.39 1.57
CA VAL A 28 -8.37 -2.73 0.98
C VAL A 28 -7.07 -3.44 1.39
N LEU A 29 -5.95 -2.71 1.47
CA LEU A 29 -4.67 -3.26 1.93
C LEU A 29 -4.74 -3.70 3.40
N LEU A 30 -5.37 -2.90 4.27
CA LEU A 30 -5.55 -3.21 5.69
C LEU A 30 -6.43 -4.45 5.89
N GLN A 31 -7.44 -4.67 5.05
CA GLN A 31 -8.25 -5.90 5.09
C GLN A 31 -7.43 -7.17 4.79
N GLN A 32 -6.33 -7.05 4.03
CA GLN A 32 -5.42 -8.17 3.78
C GLN A 32 -4.47 -8.44 4.96
N LEU A 33 -4.33 -7.52 5.91
CA LEU A 33 -3.58 -7.70 7.15
C LEU A 33 -4.46 -8.33 8.24
N ASN A 34 -4.93 -9.56 7.98
CA ASN A 34 -5.78 -10.30 8.92
C ASN A 34 -5.16 -11.64 9.33
N LYS A 35 -5.69 -12.26 10.40
CA LYS A 35 -5.15 -13.52 10.98
C LYS A 35 -5.24 -14.74 10.04
N LEU A 36 -6.03 -14.66 8.97
CA LEU A 36 -6.19 -15.72 7.97
C LEU A 36 -5.21 -15.56 6.79
N ALA A 37 -4.50 -14.43 6.70
CA ALA A 37 -3.53 -14.18 5.65
C ALA A 37 -2.26 -15.01 5.88
N ASN A 38 -1.77 -15.64 4.82
CA ASN A 38 -0.50 -16.36 4.88
C ASN A 38 0.69 -15.39 5.00
N LEU A 39 1.82 -15.91 5.46
CA LEU A 39 3.02 -15.12 5.77
C LEU A 39 3.59 -14.37 4.54
N SER A 40 3.41 -14.93 3.33
CA SER A 40 3.80 -14.28 2.08
C SER A 40 2.92 -13.06 1.76
N MET A 41 1.61 -13.18 1.95
CA MET A 41 0.67 -12.06 1.79
C MET A 41 0.94 -10.96 2.82
N LEU A 42 1.17 -11.31 4.08
CA LEU A 42 1.52 -10.35 5.13
C LEU A 42 2.80 -9.58 4.78
N ARG A 43 3.84 -10.25 4.31
CA ARG A 43 5.09 -9.60 3.86
C ARG A 43 4.84 -8.62 2.72
N ASN A 44 4.08 -9.01 1.71
CA ASN A 44 3.78 -8.15 0.56
C ASN A 44 2.91 -6.95 0.94
N ALA A 45 1.92 -7.14 1.81
CA ALA A 45 1.06 -6.07 2.31
C ALA A 45 1.85 -5.06 3.16
N THR A 46 2.68 -5.55 4.09
CA THR A 46 3.56 -4.68 4.90
C THR A 46 4.56 -3.91 4.05
N TRP A 47 5.15 -4.54 3.03
CA TRP A 47 6.05 -3.86 2.09
C TRP A 47 5.32 -2.75 1.30
N THR A 48 4.11 -3.03 0.83
CA THR A 48 3.27 -2.06 0.11
C THR A 48 2.87 -0.89 1.00
N LEU A 49 2.52 -1.16 2.25
CA LEU A 49 2.21 -0.14 3.25
C LEU A 49 3.41 0.78 3.51
N SER A 50 4.62 0.21 3.61
CA SER A 50 5.86 0.98 3.75
C SER A 50 6.06 1.93 2.56
N ASN A 51 5.80 1.48 1.33
CA ASN A 51 5.88 2.34 0.14
C ASN A 51 4.82 3.45 0.16
N PHE A 52 3.60 3.17 0.60
CA PHE A 52 2.55 4.21 0.72
C PHE A 52 2.90 5.30 1.73
N CYS A 53 3.65 4.95 2.79
CA CYS A 53 4.14 5.92 3.77
C CYS A 53 5.46 6.61 3.35
N ARG A 54 6.04 6.23 2.21
CA ARG A 54 7.30 6.77 1.70
C ARG A 54 7.08 8.05 0.89
N GLY A 55 8.08 8.93 0.89
CA GLY A 55 8.10 10.17 0.10
C GLY A 55 7.76 11.44 0.90
N LYS A 56 8.24 12.59 0.41
CA LYS A 56 7.96 13.93 0.95
C LYS A 56 7.19 14.75 -0.11
N PRO A 57 6.17 15.54 0.27
CA PRO A 57 5.54 15.56 1.59
C PRO A 57 4.85 14.22 1.89
N GLN A 58 4.74 13.91 3.19
CA GLN A 58 3.96 12.76 3.62
C GLN A 58 2.53 12.92 3.09
N PRO A 59 1.90 11.83 2.60
CA PRO A 59 0.53 11.90 2.13
C PRO A 59 -0.37 12.32 3.30
N LYS A 60 -1.37 13.15 3.02
CA LYS A 60 -2.40 13.49 4.00
C LYS A 60 -3.29 12.25 4.17
N LEU A 61 -3.02 11.46 5.21
CA LEU A 61 -3.86 10.35 5.65
C LEU A 61 -5.16 10.88 6.27
#